data_AF-A0A923PR34-F1
#
_entry.id   AF-A0A923PR34-F1
#
_cell.length_a   1.000
_cell.length_b   1.000
_cell.length_c   1.000
_cell.angle_alpha   90.00
_cell.angle_beta   90.00
_cell.angle_gamma   90.00
#
_symmetry.space_group_name_H-M   'P 1'
#
loop_
_entity.id
_entity.type
_entity.pdbx_description
1 polymer ?
#
loop_
_entity_poly.entity_id
_entity_poly.type
_entity_poly.pdbx_seq_one_letter_code
_entity_poly.pdbx_strand_id
1 'polypeptide(L)'
;MIDETIIETIARNEIGKVTIQLWKFPYEFNNKRRETLNTPKSYGTGVLLKRGDFRFLITAKHVCDGIDGNNLLYFQNSNDSFLSISGDVLLLDDDQDKRIDLAVIKLSDRTVREIDMIQNKWFLSENKLKPGIQFSGGELLLAVGFPQLSTKVDKKSMSITSVGNIWVSKAAISLHYDEYSMDKDFVIGFDYHGKATSLVTHEKLKKIDPEGISGGGLVGN
;
A
#
# COMPACT_ATOMS: atom_id res chain seq x y z
N MET A 1 -21.77 3.03 18.51
CA MET A 1 -20.55 3.76 18.13
C MET A 1 -19.43 2.73 18.16
N ILE A 2 -18.77 2.48 17.03
CA ILE A 2 -17.70 1.47 16.98
C ILE A 2 -16.45 2.11 17.59
N ASP A 3 -15.87 1.43 18.57
CA ASP A 3 -14.66 1.84 19.29
C ASP A 3 -13.45 1.81 18.32
N GLU A 4 -12.59 2.83 18.39
CA GLU A 4 -11.31 2.88 17.66
C GLU A 4 -10.49 1.60 17.85
N THR A 5 -10.58 0.98 19.03
CA THR A 5 -9.93 -0.29 19.37
C THR A 5 -10.39 -1.45 18.48
N ILE A 6 -11.68 -1.48 18.14
CA ILE A 6 -12.25 -2.50 17.24
C ILE A 6 -11.73 -2.28 15.82
N ILE A 7 -11.69 -1.03 15.37
CA ILE A 7 -11.21 -0.66 14.04
C ILE A 7 -9.72 -0.98 13.90
N GLU A 8 -8.90 -0.67 14.91
CA GLU A 8 -7.49 -1.05 14.91
C GLU A 8 -7.29 -2.57 14.92
N THR A 9 -8.17 -3.32 15.58
CA THR A 9 -8.13 -4.79 15.57
C THR A 9 -8.42 -5.35 14.18
N ILE A 10 -9.44 -4.82 13.49
CA ILE A 10 -9.76 -5.16 12.10
C ILE A 10 -8.58 -4.79 11.18
N ALA A 11 -8.00 -3.61 11.38
CA ALA A 11 -6.86 -3.14 10.61
C ALA A 11 -5.68 -4.11 10.69
N ARG A 12 -5.36 -4.62 11.87
CA ARG A 12 -4.24 -5.55 12.09
C ARG A 12 -4.55 -6.94 11.55
N ASN A 13 -5.73 -7.46 11.88
CA ASN A 13 -6.04 -8.87 11.67
C ASN A 13 -6.54 -9.18 10.26
N GLU A 14 -7.07 -8.19 9.55
CA GLU A 14 -7.64 -8.35 8.22
C GLU A 14 -6.85 -7.55 7.18
N ILE A 15 -6.75 -6.23 7.38
CA ILE A 15 -6.25 -5.33 6.31
C ILE A 15 -4.73 -5.40 6.19
N GLY A 16 -4.00 -5.35 7.30
CA GLY A 16 -2.55 -5.48 7.31
C GLY A 16 -2.05 -6.82 6.77
N LYS A 17 -2.91 -7.86 6.75
CA LYS A 17 -2.57 -9.18 6.17
C LYS A 17 -2.72 -9.24 4.66
N VAL A 18 -3.55 -8.37 4.07
CA VAL A 18 -3.69 -8.23 2.61
C VAL A 18 -2.84 -7.11 2.04
N THR A 19 -2.42 -6.17 2.87
CA THR A 19 -1.56 -5.05 2.48
C THR A 19 -0.08 -5.42 2.55
N ILE A 20 0.66 -5.10 1.49
CA ILE A 20 2.09 -5.39 1.36
C ILE A 20 2.88 -4.13 0.99
N GLN A 21 4.12 -4.06 1.44
CA GLN A 21 5.06 -3.03 0.98
C GLN A 21 5.70 -3.46 -0.33
N LEU A 22 5.76 -2.52 -1.27
CA LEU A 22 6.36 -2.71 -2.58
C LEU A 22 7.72 -2.03 -2.64
N TRP A 23 8.66 -2.75 -3.23
CA TRP A 23 10.06 -2.37 -3.28
C TRP A 23 10.57 -2.34 -4.71
N LYS A 24 11.52 -1.44 -4.97
CA LYS A 24 12.35 -1.44 -6.18
C LYS A 24 13.82 -1.53 -5.78
N PHE A 25 14.62 -2.05 -6.70
CA PHE A 25 16.07 -2.19 -6.59
C PHE A 25 16.74 -1.26 -7.61
N PRO A 26 16.75 0.06 -7.36
CA PRO A 26 17.41 0.99 -8.26
C PRO A 26 18.92 0.81 -8.19
N TYR A 27 19.55 0.83 -9.36
CA TYR A 27 20.99 0.97 -9.46
C TYR A 27 21.37 2.41 -9.10
N GLU A 28 22.05 2.60 -7.96
CA GLU A 28 22.61 3.89 -7.58
C GLU A 28 24.13 3.84 -7.59
N PHE A 29 24.76 4.73 -8.35
CA PHE A 29 26.21 4.87 -8.27
C PHE A 29 26.60 5.69 -7.03
N ASN A 30 27.34 5.07 -6.11
CA ASN A 30 27.85 5.75 -4.94
C ASN A 30 29.17 6.46 -5.28
N ASN A 31 29.12 7.77 -5.53
CA ASN A 31 30.31 8.57 -5.85
C ASN A 31 31.43 8.48 -4.81
N LYS A 32 31.11 8.30 -3.51
CA LYS A 32 32.11 8.24 -2.44
C LYS A 32 32.86 6.90 -2.41
N ARG A 33 32.16 5.82 -2.72
CA ARG A 33 32.73 4.46 -2.75
C ARG A 33 33.16 4.00 -4.13
N ARG A 34 32.80 4.77 -5.17
CA ARG A 34 33.00 4.44 -6.59
C ARG A 34 32.47 3.06 -6.97
N GLU A 35 31.33 2.69 -6.40
CA GLU A 35 30.68 1.40 -6.63
C GLU A 35 29.19 1.58 -6.92
N THR A 36 28.61 0.68 -7.72
CA THR A 36 27.17 0.61 -7.92
C THR A 36 26.55 -0.13 -6.74
N LEU A 37 25.66 0.53 -6.02
CA LEU A 37 24.87 -0.07 -4.96
C LEU A 37 23.49 -0.43 -5.50
N ASN A 38 23.09 -1.67 -5.24
CA ASN A 38 21.73 -2.13 -5.48
C ASN A 38 20.97 -2.17 -4.14
N THR A 39 20.59 -0.99 -3.64
CA THR A 39 19.93 -0.87 -2.34
C THR A 39 18.41 -0.86 -2.53
N PRO A 40 17.65 -1.71 -1.81
CA PRO A 40 16.20 -1.70 -1.90
C PRO A 40 15.64 -0.35 -1.45
N LYS A 41 14.65 0.14 -2.18
CA LYS A 41 13.87 1.33 -1.82
C LYS A 41 12.40 1.00 -1.76
N SER A 42 11.76 1.44 -0.68
CA SER A 42 10.30 1.45 -0.60
C SER A 42 9.76 2.31 -1.74
N TYR A 43 8.81 1.79 -2.48
CA TYR A 43 8.26 2.45 -3.67
C TYR A 43 6.75 2.64 -3.59
N GLY A 44 6.07 1.85 -2.75
CA GLY A 44 4.64 2.02 -2.54
C GLY A 44 4.06 0.93 -1.65
N THR A 45 2.74 0.88 -1.64
CA THR A 45 1.95 -0.15 -0.99
C THR A 45 1.09 -0.85 -2.04
N GLY A 46 0.73 -2.11 -1.81
CA GLY A 46 -0.27 -2.79 -2.61
C GLY A 46 -1.17 -3.69 -1.79
N VAL A 47 -2.32 -4.05 -2.36
CA VAL A 47 -3.33 -4.90 -1.74
C VAL A 47 -3.49 -6.19 -2.53
N LEU A 48 -3.40 -7.32 -1.83
CA LEU A 48 -3.61 -8.66 -2.36
C LEU A 48 -5.10 -8.97 -2.47
N LEU A 49 -5.57 -9.24 -3.68
CA LEU A 49 -6.98 -9.54 -3.99
C LEU A 49 -7.12 -10.91 -4.65
N LYS A 50 -8.25 -11.59 -4.40
CA LYS A 50 -8.69 -12.78 -5.12
C LYS A 50 -10.06 -12.60 -5.77
N ARG A 51 -10.18 -13.11 -7.00
CA ARG A 51 -11.42 -13.23 -7.78
C ARG A 51 -11.43 -14.57 -8.48
N GLY A 52 -12.34 -15.45 -8.08
CA GLY A 52 -12.32 -16.86 -8.46
C GLY A 52 -10.96 -17.51 -8.17
N ASP A 53 -10.39 -18.15 -9.19
CA ASP A 53 -9.08 -18.81 -9.10
C ASP A 53 -7.90 -17.85 -9.31
N PHE A 54 -8.17 -16.63 -9.76
CA PHE A 54 -7.12 -15.64 -10.01
C PHE A 54 -6.76 -14.85 -8.76
N ARG A 55 -5.51 -14.40 -8.73
CA ARG A 55 -4.92 -13.58 -7.67
C ARG A 55 -4.31 -12.33 -8.28
N PHE A 56 -4.51 -11.22 -7.59
CA PHE A 56 -4.14 -9.91 -8.08
C PHE A 56 -3.40 -9.14 -6.99
N LEU A 57 -2.50 -8.28 -7.43
CA LEU A 57 -2.00 -7.17 -6.64
C LEU A 57 -2.58 -5.89 -7.22
N ILE A 58 -3.23 -5.10 -6.37
CA ILE A 58 -3.74 -3.77 -6.72
C ILE A 58 -2.83 -2.73 -6.07
N THR A 59 -2.43 -1.73 -6.83
CA THR A 59 -1.60 -0.61 -6.36
C THR A 59 -1.85 0.63 -7.22
N ALA A 60 -1.12 1.72 -6.98
CA ALA A 60 -1.18 2.90 -7.83
C ALA A 60 -0.41 2.68 -9.14
N LYS A 61 -0.86 3.31 -10.23
CA LYS A 61 -0.19 3.22 -11.53
C LYS A 61 1.25 3.72 -11.45
N HIS A 62 1.49 4.86 -10.80
CA HIS A 62 2.85 5.40 -10.70
C HIS A 62 3.83 4.50 -9.92
N VAL A 63 3.33 3.64 -9.03
CA VAL A 63 4.16 2.62 -8.35
C VAL A 63 4.70 1.62 -9.38
N CYS A 64 3.90 1.34 -10.41
CA CYS A 64 4.23 0.46 -11.52
C CYS A 64 4.92 1.16 -12.70
N ASP A 65 5.14 2.47 -12.64
CA ASP A 65 5.83 3.19 -13.73
C ASP A 65 7.25 2.63 -13.94
N GLY A 66 7.58 2.39 -15.21
CA GLY A 66 8.87 1.84 -15.62
C GLY A 66 9.04 0.35 -15.38
N ILE A 67 8.00 -0.41 -15.01
CA ILE A 67 8.06 -1.87 -15.08
C ILE A 67 8.18 -2.29 -16.55
N ASP A 68 9.26 -3.01 -16.87
CA ASP A 68 9.49 -3.64 -18.16
C ASP A 68 9.57 -5.17 -17.99
N GLY A 69 9.94 -5.88 -19.07
CA GLY A 69 10.04 -7.34 -19.10
C GLY A 69 11.01 -7.97 -18.08
N ASN A 70 11.75 -7.18 -17.28
CA ASN A 70 12.62 -7.66 -16.21
C ASN A 70 12.00 -7.59 -14.80
N ASN A 71 10.74 -7.17 -14.65
CA ASN A 71 9.99 -7.08 -13.38
C ASN A 71 10.75 -6.36 -12.24
N LEU A 72 10.46 -5.07 -12.04
CA LEU A 72 11.15 -4.22 -11.07
C LEU A 72 10.47 -4.13 -9.69
N LEU A 73 9.31 -4.77 -9.50
CA LEU A 73 8.61 -4.74 -8.22
C LEU A 73 8.87 -5.99 -7.39
N TYR A 74 9.13 -5.77 -6.11
CA TYR A 74 9.46 -6.79 -5.15
C TYR A 74 8.63 -6.64 -3.88
N PHE A 75 8.39 -7.76 -3.23
CA PHE A 75 7.83 -7.83 -1.89
C PHE A 75 8.85 -8.48 -0.95
N GLN A 76 9.03 -7.94 0.25
CA GLN A 76 9.92 -8.54 1.24
C GLN A 76 9.21 -9.70 1.96
N ASN A 77 9.63 -10.94 1.71
CA ASN A 77 9.03 -12.14 2.30
C ASN A 77 9.77 -12.64 3.56
N SER A 78 10.98 -12.16 3.83
CA SER A 78 11.67 -12.31 5.11
C SER A 78 12.64 -11.14 5.34
N ASN A 79 13.29 -11.07 6.51
CA ASN A 79 14.25 -10.00 6.82
C ASN A 79 15.31 -9.81 5.72
N ASP A 80 15.73 -10.90 5.08
CA ASP A 80 16.84 -10.91 4.12
C ASP A 80 16.44 -11.35 2.71
N SER A 81 15.14 -11.56 2.44
CA SER A 81 14.70 -12.05 1.14
C SER A 81 13.57 -11.23 0.53
N PHE A 82 13.64 -11.15 -0.79
CA PHE A 82 12.69 -10.46 -1.63
C PHE A 82 12.14 -11.41 -2.68
N LEU A 83 10.82 -11.40 -2.77
CA LEU A 83 10.05 -12.05 -3.81
C LEU A 83 9.84 -11.07 -4.96
N SER A 84 10.29 -11.43 -6.17
CA SER A 84 9.93 -10.70 -7.38
C SER A 84 8.44 -10.90 -7.69
N ILE A 85 7.74 -9.80 -7.91
CA ILE A 85 6.32 -9.81 -8.27
C ILE A 85 6.25 -9.95 -9.79
N SER A 86 5.68 -11.04 -10.25
CA SER A 86 5.56 -11.36 -11.68
C SER A 86 4.11 -11.60 -12.05
N GLY A 87 3.72 -11.17 -13.25
CA GLY A 87 2.34 -11.26 -13.69
C GLY A 87 2.02 -10.39 -14.90
N ASP A 88 0.76 -10.46 -15.34
CA ASP A 88 0.25 -9.58 -16.39
C ASP A 88 -0.15 -8.25 -15.75
N VAL A 89 0.42 -7.14 -16.23
CA VAL A 89 0.18 -5.80 -15.70
C VAL A 89 -0.85 -5.07 -16.56
N LEU A 90 -1.92 -4.60 -15.92
CA LEU A 90 -2.86 -3.64 -16.49
C LEU A 90 -2.66 -2.29 -15.79
N LEU A 91 -2.29 -1.28 -16.56
CA LEU A 91 -2.21 0.11 -16.10
C LEU A 91 -3.48 0.82 -16.55
N LEU A 92 -4.17 1.44 -15.60
CA LEU A 92 -5.36 2.24 -15.85
C LEU A 92 -4.99 3.70 -15.60
N ASP A 93 -5.12 4.50 -16.65
CA ASP A 93 -5.01 5.96 -16.61
C ASP A 93 -6.25 6.53 -17.28
N ASP A 94 -6.71 7.68 -16.80
CA ASP A 94 -7.71 8.46 -17.51
C ASP A 94 -6.98 9.53 -18.30
N ASP A 95 -6.79 9.28 -19.61
CA ASP A 95 -6.02 10.15 -20.52
C ASP A 95 -6.54 11.59 -20.60
N GLN A 96 -7.78 11.86 -20.15
CA GLN A 96 -8.35 13.21 -20.20
C GLN A 96 -8.13 14.01 -18.92
N ASP A 97 -8.12 13.39 -17.73
CA ASP A 97 -8.05 14.13 -16.44
C ASP A 97 -7.14 13.50 -15.36
N LYS A 98 -6.41 12.40 -15.63
CA LYS A 98 -5.53 11.70 -14.65
C LYS A 98 -6.21 11.34 -13.32
N ARG A 99 -7.53 11.17 -13.31
CA ARG A 99 -8.29 10.91 -12.06
C ARG A 99 -8.09 9.50 -11.53
N ILE A 100 -7.66 8.58 -12.38
CA ILE A 100 -7.46 7.17 -12.02
C ILE A 100 -5.96 6.85 -12.07
N ASP A 101 -5.37 6.68 -10.90
CA ASP A 101 -3.98 6.24 -10.72
C ASP A 101 -3.98 4.81 -10.20
N LEU A 102 -4.29 3.84 -11.07
CA LEU A 102 -4.53 2.45 -10.69
C LEU A 102 -3.74 1.46 -11.54
N ALA A 103 -3.09 0.51 -10.90
CA ALA A 103 -2.50 -0.66 -11.54
C ALA A 103 -3.07 -1.94 -10.94
N VAL A 104 -3.32 -2.91 -11.81
CA VAL A 104 -3.75 -4.26 -11.46
C VAL A 104 -2.77 -5.25 -12.05
N ILE A 105 -2.11 -6.04 -11.21
CA ILE A 105 -1.18 -7.07 -11.63
C ILE A 105 -1.83 -8.43 -11.36
N LYS A 106 -2.12 -9.19 -12.42
CA LYS A 106 -2.55 -10.59 -12.29
C LYS A 106 -1.31 -11.44 -11.99
N LEU A 107 -1.21 -11.94 -10.77
CA LEU A 107 -0.03 -12.64 -10.29
C LEU A 107 0.15 -13.99 -10.97
N SER A 108 1.40 -14.35 -11.27
CA SER A 108 1.76 -15.68 -11.74
C SER A 108 1.56 -16.74 -10.65
N ASP A 109 1.30 -17.99 -11.04
CA ASP A 109 1.14 -19.11 -10.10
C ASP A 109 2.33 -19.26 -9.15
N ARG A 110 3.55 -18.97 -9.64
CA ARG A 110 4.75 -19.00 -8.82
C ARG A 110 4.69 -17.95 -7.71
N THR A 111 4.42 -16.69 -8.06
CA THR A 111 4.31 -15.60 -7.09
C THR A 111 3.17 -15.87 -6.10
N VAL A 112 2.04 -16.44 -6.54
CA VAL A 112 0.94 -16.83 -5.66
C VAL A 112 1.37 -17.88 -4.64
N ARG A 113 2.01 -18.98 -5.09
CA ARG A 113 2.51 -20.02 -4.19
C ARG A 113 3.51 -19.48 -3.18
N GLU A 114 4.41 -18.59 -3.62
CA GLU A 114 5.38 -17.96 -2.74
C GLU A 114 4.72 -17.07 -1.69
N ILE A 115 3.64 -16.34 -2.03
CA ILE A 115 2.85 -15.56 -1.06
C ILE A 115 2.08 -16.47 -0.10
N ASP A 116 1.45 -17.54 -0.59
CA ASP A 116 0.66 -18.46 0.25
C ASP A 116 1.52 -19.19 1.30
N MET A 117 2.83 -19.32 1.08
CA MET A 117 3.78 -19.87 2.07
C MET A 117 4.14 -18.87 3.19
N ILE A 118 3.81 -17.59 3.02
CA ILE A 118 4.15 -16.54 3.99
C ILE A 118 3.09 -16.53 5.08
N GLN A 119 3.54 -16.82 6.31
CA GLN A 119 2.65 -16.77 7.46
C GLN A 119 2.01 -15.38 7.59
N ASN A 120 0.71 -15.36 7.88
CA ASN A 120 -0.07 -14.14 8.10
C ASN A 120 -0.27 -13.25 6.87
N LYS A 121 -0.10 -13.77 5.64
CA LYS A 121 -0.56 -13.12 4.41
C LYS A 121 -1.67 -13.94 3.77
N TRP A 122 -2.64 -13.24 3.17
CA TRP A 122 -3.71 -13.86 2.39
C TRP A 122 -4.25 -12.87 1.35
N PHE A 123 -5.18 -13.33 0.54
CA PHE A 123 -5.83 -12.52 -0.50
C PHE A 123 -7.26 -12.13 -0.08
N LEU A 124 -7.54 -10.82 -0.14
CA LEU A 124 -8.87 -10.27 0.12
C LEU A 124 -9.85 -10.77 -0.95
N SER A 125 -11.03 -11.25 -0.55
CA SER A 125 -12.07 -11.63 -1.51
C SER A 125 -12.68 -10.42 -2.20
N GLU A 126 -12.91 -10.47 -3.52
CA GLU A 126 -13.61 -9.41 -4.26
C GLU A 126 -14.98 -9.05 -3.66
N ASN A 127 -15.67 -10.01 -3.01
CA ASN A 127 -16.96 -9.77 -2.37
C ASN A 127 -16.88 -8.82 -1.15
N LYS A 128 -15.67 -8.48 -0.70
CA LYS A 128 -15.42 -7.47 0.33
C LYS A 128 -15.23 -6.07 -0.26
N LEU A 129 -15.07 -5.96 -1.58
CA LEU A 129 -15.04 -4.69 -2.27
C LEU A 129 -16.48 -4.21 -2.48
N LYS A 130 -16.70 -2.92 -2.26
CA LYS A 130 -17.98 -2.25 -2.50
C LYS A 130 -17.72 -1.08 -3.45
N PRO A 131 -18.40 -1.01 -4.61
CA PRO A 131 -18.26 0.13 -5.51
C PRO A 131 -18.90 1.37 -4.88
N GLY A 132 -18.25 2.53 -5.02
CA GLY A 132 -18.88 3.84 -4.88
C GLY A 132 -19.59 4.10 -3.54
N ILE A 133 -18.96 3.79 -2.40
CA ILE A 133 -19.51 4.25 -1.12
C ILE A 133 -19.18 5.73 -0.98
N GLN A 134 -20.21 6.59 -1.07
CA GLN A 134 -20.14 7.90 -0.46
C GLN A 134 -20.14 7.70 1.05
N PHE A 135 -19.01 7.97 1.69
CA PHE A 135 -18.96 7.99 3.15
C PHE A 135 -19.68 9.23 3.66
N SER A 136 -20.60 9.04 4.60
CA SER A 136 -21.25 10.18 5.25
C SER A 136 -20.22 10.92 6.12
N GLY A 137 -20.33 12.25 6.17
CA GLY A 137 -19.40 13.08 6.95
C GLY A 137 -19.35 12.61 8.41
N GLY A 138 -18.16 12.19 8.86
CA GLY A 138 -17.94 11.70 10.22
C GLY A 138 -17.85 10.18 10.38
N GLU A 139 -18.08 9.40 9.31
CA GLU A 139 -17.78 7.96 9.30
C GLU A 139 -16.27 7.72 9.47
N LEU A 140 -15.93 6.69 10.24
CA LEU A 140 -14.54 6.33 10.49
C LEU A 140 -14.00 5.55 9.30
N LEU A 141 -12.97 6.12 8.70
CA LEU A 141 -12.15 5.53 7.68
C LEU A 141 -10.86 5.02 8.30
N LEU A 142 -10.34 3.96 7.70
CA LEU A 142 -9.12 3.29 8.04
C LEU A 142 -8.24 3.25 6.79
N ALA A 143 -7.01 3.73 6.91
CA ALA A 143 -5.97 3.53 5.91
C ALA A 143 -4.85 2.67 6.49
N VAL A 144 -4.38 1.70 5.72
CA VAL A 144 -3.21 0.87 6.07
C VAL A 144 -2.22 0.90 4.92
N GLY A 145 -0.96 1.17 5.24
CA GLY A 145 0.13 1.06 4.27
C GLY A 145 1.50 1.34 4.86
N PHE A 146 2.48 1.48 3.99
CA PHE A 146 3.90 1.50 4.36
C PHE A 146 4.54 2.82 3.88
N PRO A 147 4.44 3.89 4.67
CA PRO A 147 5.00 5.17 4.27
C PRO A 147 6.52 5.08 4.23
N GLN A 148 7.12 5.77 3.26
CA GLN A 148 8.54 5.70 2.97
C GLN A 148 9.38 6.14 4.18
N LEU A 149 8.95 7.18 4.88
CA LEU A 149 9.65 7.72 6.05
C LEU A 149 9.66 6.79 7.26
N SER A 150 8.75 5.81 7.32
CA SER A 150 8.72 4.78 8.37
C SER A 150 9.57 3.56 8.04
N THR A 151 10.19 3.56 6.86
CA THR A 151 11.01 2.46 6.38
C THR A 151 12.48 2.84 6.43
N LYS A 152 13.31 2.01 7.07
CA LYS A 152 14.75 2.20 7.16
C LYS A 152 15.48 1.03 6.53
N VAL A 153 16.46 1.34 5.69
CA VAL A 153 17.38 0.37 5.11
C VAL A 153 18.79 0.71 5.59
N ASP A 154 19.39 -0.19 6.36
CA ASP A 154 20.80 -0.08 6.72
C ASP A 154 21.64 -0.54 5.52
N LYS A 155 22.28 0.41 4.83
CA LYS A 155 23.11 0.14 3.64
C LYS A 155 24.35 -0.72 3.92
N LYS A 156 24.75 -0.92 5.18
CA LYS A 156 25.92 -1.75 5.54
C LYS A 156 25.52 -3.20 5.78
N SER A 157 24.50 -3.41 6.60
CA SER A 157 24.01 -4.76 6.93
C SER A 157 22.97 -5.27 5.93
N MET A 158 22.47 -4.39 5.06
CA MET A 158 21.28 -4.60 4.22
C MET A 158 20.02 -4.96 5.01
N SER A 159 20.05 -4.74 6.33
CA SER A 159 18.90 -4.98 7.19
C SER A 159 17.83 -3.91 6.95
N ILE A 160 16.58 -4.36 6.99
CA ILE A 160 15.42 -3.54 6.68
C ILE A 160 14.51 -3.53 7.88
N THR A 161 14.13 -2.33 8.29
CA THR A 161 13.04 -2.11 9.23
C THR A 161 11.90 -1.48 8.45
N SER A 162 10.93 -2.30 8.08
CA SER A 162 9.65 -1.86 7.53
C SER A 162 8.65 -1.69 8.65
N VAL A 163 8.01 -0.52 8.73
CA VAL A 163 6.92 -0.28 9.68
C VAL A 163 5.67 0.09 8.90
N GLY A 164 4.74 -0.87 8.82
CA GLY A 164 3.39 -0.60 8.36
C GLY A 164 2.65 0.26 9.37
N ASN A 165 1.87 1.20 8.89
CA ASN A 165 1.14 2.17 9.70
C ASN A 165 -0.36 2.05 9.46
N ILE A 166 -1.10 2.29 10.54
CA ILE A 166 -2.55 2.35 10.56
C ILE A 166 -2.95 3.80 10.87
N TRP A 167 -3.79 4.38 10.02
CA TRP A 167 -4.45 5.66 10.29
C TRP A 167 -5.94 5.43 10.40
N VAL A 168 -6.52 5.92 11.49
CA VAL A 168 -7.97 5.97 11.68
C VAL A 168 -8.34 7.45 11.69
N SER A 169 -9.24 7.86 10.81
CA SER A 169 -9.72 9.23 10.73
C SER A 169 -11.16 9.27 10.25
N LYS A 170 -11.80 10.44 10.33
CA LYS A 170 -13.13 10.63 9.78
C LYS A 170 -13.04 10.95 8.29
N ALA A 171 -14.04 10.53 7.52
CA ALA A 171 -14.21 10.98 6.14
C ALA A 171 -14.20 12.51 6.09
N ALA A 172 -13.50 13.07 5.09
CA ALA A 172 -13.41 14.51 4.90
C ALA A 172 -14.81 15.13 4.72
N ILE A 173 -14.98 16.32 5.29
CA ILE A 173 -16.21 17.10 5.13
C ILE A 173 -16.28 17.73 3.73
N SER A 174 -17.50 18.06 3.28
CA SER A 174 -17.78 18.60 1.94
C SER A 174 -16.90 19.79 1.55
N LEU A 175 -16.55 20.64 2.51
CA LEU A 175 -15.74 21.85 2.30
C LEU A 175 -14.39 21.58 1.61
N HIS A 176 -13.77 20.43 1.86
CA HIS A 176 -12.48 20.11 1.25
C HIS A 176 -12.60 19.72 -0.24
N TYR A 177 -13.70 19.10 -0.65
CA TYR A 177 -13.89 18.72 -2.05
C TYR A 177 -14.00 19.95 -2.95
N ASP A 178 -14.69 21.00 -2.48
CA ASP A 178 -14.79 22.27 -3.19
C ASP A 178 -13.43 22.97 -3.30
N GLU A 179 -12.64 23.01 -2.21
CA GLU A 179 -11.30 23.62 -2.17
C GLU A 179 -10.34 22.97 -3.18
N TYR A 180 -10.35 21.64 -3.27
CA TYR A 180 -9.48 20.88 -4.17
C TYR A 180 -10.08 20.57 -5.54
N SER A 181 -11.29 21.09 -5.85
CA SER A 181 -12.01 20.81 -7.10
C SER A 181 -12.16 19.30 -7.39
N MET A 182 -12.43 18.51 -6.35
CA MET A 182 -12.56 17.06 -6.44
C MET A 182 -14.03 16.64 -6.48
N ASP A 183 -14.34 15.62 -7.30
CA ASP A 183 -15.67 15.03 -7.35
C ASP A 183 -15.83 13.97 -6.25
N LYS A 184 -16.71 14.25 -5.28
CA LYS A 184 -17.02 13.38 -4.15
C LYS A 184 -17.64 12.03 -4.54
N ASP A 185 -18.12 11.89 -5.77
CA ASP A 185 -18.67 10.63 -6.28
C ASP A 185 -17.55 9.67 -6.71
N PHE A 186 -16.35 10.19 -6.94
CA PHE A 186 -15.17 9.43 -7.39
C PHE A 186 -14.01 9.47 -6.40
N VAL A 187 -13.98 10.44 -5.50
CA VAL A 187 -12.88 10.66 -4.55
C VAL A 187 -13.39 10.58 -3.12
N ILE A 188 -12.62 9.90 -2.28
CA ILE A 188 -12.82 9.91 -0.83
C ILE A 188 -11.65 10.66 -0.20
N GLY A 189 -11.93 11.84 0.33
CA GLY A 189 -10.97 12.61 1.11
C GLY A 189 -10.74 11.93 2.46
N PHE A 190 -9.48 11.62 2.75
CA PHE A 190 -9.04 11.09 4.03
C PHE A 190 -8.10 12.07 4.70
N ASP A 191 -8.47 12.51 5.91
CA ASP A 191 -7.69 13.49 6.64
C ASP A 191 -6.65 12.81 7.55
N TYR A 192 -5.37 12.96 7.21
CA TYR A 192 -4.23 12.45 7.99
C TYR A 192 -3.83 13.33 9.20
N HIS A 193 -4.76 14.08 9.80
CA HIS A 193 -4.45 14.93 10.97
C HIS A 193 -4.06 14.17 12.25
N GLY A 194 -4.27 12.85 12.31
CA GLY A 194 -4.00 12.01 13.49
C GLY A 194 -2.59 11.38 13.59
N LYS A 195 -2.29 10.83 14.76
CA LYS A 195 -1.13 9.95 14.98
C LYS A 195 -1.42 8.57 14.39
N ALA A 196 -0.48 8.03 13.60
CA ALA A 196 -0.56 6.65 13.15
C ALA A 196 -0.36 5.66 14.32
N THR A 197 -0.87 4.45 14.19
CA THR A 197 -0.54 3.31 15.04
C THR A 197 0.35 2.35 14.28
N SER A 198 1.44 1.89 14.90
CA SER A 198 2.33 0.88 14.30
C SER A 198 1.61 -0.46 14.13
N LEU A 199 1.69 -1.05 12.93
CA LEU A 199 1.13 -2.38 12.64
C LEU A 199 1.83 -3.48 13.43
N VAL A 200 3.12 -3.28 13.77
CA VAL A 200 3.98 -4.26 14.45
C VAL A 200 3.96 -4.08 15.97
N THR A 201 4.23 -2.87 16.45
CA THR A 201 4.40 -2.60 17.89
C THR A 201 3.12 -2.17 18.58
N HIS A 202 2.09 -1.80 17.80
CA HIS A 202 0.80 -1.28 18.30
C HIS A 202 0.88 0.04 19.06
N GLU A 203 2.05 0.66 19.10
CA GLU A 203 2.25 1.96 19.73
C GLU A 203 1.77 3.09 18.82
N LYS A 204 1.24 4.15 19.44
CA LYS A 204 0.95 5.41 18.75
C LYS A 204 2.27 6.08 18.37
N LEU A 205 2.42 6.35 17.09
CA LEU A 205 3.59 7.00 16.51
C LEU A 205 3.47 8.53 16.62
N LYS A 206 4.57 9.23 16.35
CA LYS A 206 4.50 10.68 16.08
C LYS A 206 3.70 10.91 14.78
N LYS A 207 3.28 12.16 14.54
CA LYS A 207 2.74 12.52 13.23
C LYS A 207 3.81 12.24 12.18
N ILE A 208 3.45 11.46 11.17
CA ILE A 208 4.32 11.02 10.08
C ILE A 208 3.64 11.45 8.77
N ASP A 209 4.45 11.92 7.83
CA ASP A 209 3.99 12.20 6.47
C ASP A 209 3.55 10.88 5.80
N PRO A 210 2.33 10.79 5.23
CA PRO A 210 1.86 9.59 4.55
C PRO A 210 2.57 9.30 3.21
N GLU A 211 3.53 10.13 2.77
CA GLU A 211 4.33 9.89 1.56
C GLU A 211 4.82 8.42 1.46
N GLY A 212 4.57 7.81 0.29
CA GLY A 212 4.89 6.41 0.01
C GLY A 212 3.79 5.40 0.35
N ILE A 213 2.64 5.83 0.89
CA ILE A 213 1.46 4.95 1.09
C ILE A 213 0.71 4.60 -0.20
N SER A 214 1.03 5.24 -1.33
CA SER A 214 0.37 5.05 -2.62
C SER A 214 0.07 3.58 -2.96
N GLY A 215 -1.16 3.29 -3.36
CA GLY A 215 -1.64 1.92 -3.59
C GLY A 215 -2.05 1.15 -2.33
N GLY A 216 -2.08 1.82 -1.16
CA GLY A 216 -2.62 1.29 0.09
C GLY A 216 -4.13 1.06 0.08
N GLY A 217 -4.59 0.25 1.03
CA GLY A 217 -6.02 -0.07 1.18
C GLY A 217 -6.72 0.94 2.07
N LEU A 218 -7.90 1.40 1.63
CA LEU A 218 -8.84 2.18 2.43
C LEU A 218 -10.05 1.32 2.77
N VAL A 219 -10.45 1.33 4.05
CA VAL A 219 -11.62 0.63 4.56
C VAL A 219 -12.48 1.63 5.30
N GLY A 220 -13.75 1.69 4.95
CA GLY A 220 -14.72 2.41 5.75
C GLY A 220 -15.81 1.47 6.25
N ASN A 221 -16.51 1.92 7.29
CA ASN A 221 -17.61 1.22 7.91
C ASN A 221 -18.93 1.88 7.54
#